data_AF-A0A0M2HJE3-F1
#
_entry.id   AF-A0A0M2HJE3-F1
#
_cell.length_a   1.000
_cell.length_b   1.000
_cell.length_c   1.000
_cell.angle_alpha   90.00
_cell.angle_beta   90.00
_cell.angle_gamma   90.00
#
_symmetry.space_group_name_H-M   'P 1'
#
loop_
_entity.id
_entity.type
_entity.pdbx_description
1 polymer ?
#
loop_
_entity_poly.entity_id
_entity_poly.type
_entity_poly.pdbx_seq_one_letter_code
_entity_poly.pdbx_strand_id
1 'polypeptide(L)'
;MRVANRVLIAELDSPAQARRFAESGTRQAIVELTGMLRVGMLVSSTVLVTDAMLLDGAYFIALGPEGVLSELGTGQARYPLTITGPYPSLREGLEKRVENEEFVWSFPGAGGGDDVPRHVRRSWDEWLRFVESGIIRYEQQGAESAPLRIGPAPVRSVQDLETIKDCGLGGVRHRSEAWRILDSLPLSTSAVEEVRRWWNDAYLRMIAENAGADWIGFEADSRVNLAIGSEDVELPLSSGLLEWARNSTPATIAVAWDASHAQRDALRRRPDWRRMRNLAFTASQVATGSTRPAVLWSSYGKLAIAVVALALAAPGLRIDSIDSPLTWLAFVGAIATTVPYDSLAALWRLKERDPRTRLVLHRGIGT
;
A
#
# COMPACT_ATOMS: atom_id res chain seq x y z
N MET A 1 -23.40 -6.45 -0.31
CA MET A 1 -22.36 -5.43 -0.17
C MET A 1 -21.14 -5.82 -1.00
N ARG A 2 -20.80 -5.04 -2.03
CA ARG A 2 -19.60 -5.24 -2.87
C ARG A 2 -18.47 -4.45 -2.23
N VAL A 3 -17.35 -5.09 -1.90
CA VAL A 3 -16.12 -4.38 -1.52
C VAL A 3 -15.54 -3.72 -2.75
N ALA A 4 -15.02 -2.50 -2.59
CA ALA A 4 -14.45 -1.76 -3.70
C ALA A 4 -13.27 -2.53 -4.29
N ASN A 5 -13.21 -2.62 -5.62
CA ASN A 5 -12.10 -3.28 -6.33
C ASN A 5 -10.79 -2.46 -6.30
N ARG A 6 -10.83 -1.28 -5.66
CA ARG A 6 -9.86 -0.21 -5.81
C ARG A 6 -9.52 0.39 -4.45
N VAL A 7 -8.25 0.71 -4.26
CA VAL A 7 -7.73 1.26 -3.01
C VAL A 7 -6.92 2.54 -3.25
N LEU A 8 -7.10 3.53 -2.38
CA LEU A 8 -6.19 4.66 -2.19
C LEU A 8 -5.15 4.31 -1.14
N ILE A 9 -3.93 4.84 -1.27
CA ILE A 9 -2.87 4.68 -0.27
C ILE A 9 -2.60 6.04 0.35
N ALA A 10 -2.80 6.16 1.65
CA ALA A 10 -2.65 7.42 2.38
C ALA A 10 -1.25 8.03 2.24
N GLU A 11 -0.21 7.19 2.24
CA GLU A 11 1.19 7.60 2.15
C GLU A 11 1.60 8.04 0.73
N LEU A 12 0.77 7.77 -0.28
CA LEU A 12 0.93 8.32 -1.63
C LEU A 12 0.35 9.73 -1.76
N ASP A 13 -0.02 10.34 -0.64
CA ASP A 13 -0.37 11.74 -0.60
C ASP A 13 0.85 12.68 -0.75
N SER A 14 0.74 13.81 -1.48
CA SER A 14 1.89 14.64 -1.87
C SER A 14 2.73 15.19 -0.69
N PRO A 15 2.14 15.80 0.36
CA PRO A 15 2.80 16.10 1.62
C PRO A 15 3.40 14.90 2.35
N ALA A 16 2.73 13.75 2.36
CA ALA A 16 3.30 12.55 2.98
C ALA A 16 4.58 12.10 2.23
N GLN A 17 4.53 12.13 0.89
CA GLN A 17 5.70 11.86 0.04
C GLN A 17 6.81 12.89 0.30
N ALA A 18 6.48 14.19 0.32
CA ALA A 18 7.45 15.27 0.53
C ALA A 18 8.18 15.14 1.87
N ARG A 19 7.44 14.90 2.97
CA ARG A 19 8.02 14.63 4.29
C ARG A 19 8.97 13.43 4.25
N ARG A 20 8.55 12.32 3.66
CA ARG A 20 9.37 11.12 3.60
C ARG A 20 10.65 11.31 2.77
N PHE A 21 10.57 12.05 1.67
CA PHE A 21 11.74 12.43 0.87
C PHE A 21 12.71 13.32 1.67
N ALA A 22 12.19 14.24 2.49
CA ALA A 22 13.01 15.09 3.35
C ALA A 22 13.66 14.30 4.50
N GLU A 23 12.95 13.35 5.11
CA GLU A 23 13.40 12.62 6.30
C GLU A 23 14.34 11.45 5.97
N SER A 24 13.99 10.63 4.96
CA SER A 24 14.69 9.37 4.65
C SER A 24 15.65 9.48 3.48
N GLY A 25 15.59 10.58 2.72
CA GLY A 25 16.29 10.76 1.46
C GLY A 25 15.63 10.02 0.28
N THR A 26 15.93 10.48 -0.93
CA THR A 26 15.24 10.09 -2.17
C THR A 26 15.16 8.58 -2.39
N ARG A 27 16.29 7.86 -2.31
CA ARG A 27 16.33 6.43 -2.61
C ARG A 27 15.51 5.60 -1.64
N GLN A 28 15.64 5.89 -0.35
CA GLN A 28 14.91 5.16 0.69
C GLN A 28 13.41 5.45 0.60
N ALA A 29 13.03 6.72 0.39
CA ALA A 29 11.63 7.10 0.21
C ALA A 29 10.98 6.40 -1.00
N ILE A 30 11.70 6.28 -2.12
CA ILE A 30 11.26 5.50 -3.29
C ILE A 30 11.03 4.03 -2.89
N VAL A 31 12.00 3.36 -2.28
CA VAL A 31 11.86 1.95 -1.86
C VAL A 31 10.66 1.74 -0.95
N GLU A 32 10.45 2.64 0.01
CA GLU A 32 9.35 2.53 0.96
C GLU A 32 7.98 2.73 0.32
N LEU A 33 7.82 3.76 -0.51
CA LEU A 33 6.57 4.07 -1.20
C LEU A 33 6.26 3.04 -2.28
N THR A 34 7.27 2.57 -3.01
CA THR A 34 7.16 1.43 -3.93
C THR A 34 6.69 0.19 -3.18
N GLY A 35 7.26 -0.12 -2.01
CA GLY A 35 6.81 -1.25 -1.18
C GLY A 35 5.33 -1.15 -0.79
N MET A 36 4.87 0.03 -0.37
CA MET A 36 3.46 0.28 -0.04
C MET A 36 2.56 0.12 -1.28
N LEU A 37 2.99 0.66 -2.42
CA LEU A 37 2.27 0.54 -3.68
C LEU A 37 2.15 -0.92 -4.15
N ARG A 38 3.22 -1.71 -4.03
CA ARG A 38 3.24 -3.15 -4.31
C ARG A 38 2.28 -3.92 -3.41
N VAL A 39 2.19 -3.59 -2.11
CA VAL A 39 1.17 -4.17 -1.21
C VAL A 39 -0.24 -3.75 -1.67
N GLY A 40 -0.45 -2.49 -2.01
CA GLY A 40 -1.71 -1.99 -2.57
C GLY A 40 -2.16 -2.78 -3.80
N MET A 41 -1.24 -3.12 -4.70
CA MET A 41 -1.51 -3.98 -5.86
C MET A 41 -1.90 -5.39 -5.48
N LEU A 42 -1.32 -5.97 -4.44
CA LEU A 42 -1.67 -7.33 -4.01
C LEU A 42 -3.09 -7.39 -3.43
N VAL A 43 -3.48 -6.39 -2.64
CA VAL A 43 -4.78 -6.36 -1.95
C VAL A 43 -5.93 -5.85 -2.84
N SER A 44 -5.63 -5.15 -3.93
CA SER A 44 -6.63 -4.53 -4.83
C SER A 44 -6.40 -4.88 -6.30
N SER A 45 -7.38 -4.68 -7.20
CA SER A 45 -7.10 -4.80 -8.65
C SER A 45 -6.51 -3.53 -9.22
N THR A 46 -6.78 -2.42 -8.55
CA THR A 46 -6.52 -1.09 -9.06
C THR A 46 -6.11 -0.24 -7.87
N VAL A 47 -4.92 0.35 -7.94
CA VAL A 47 -4.54 1.39 -6.99
C VAL A 47 -4.99 2.72 -7.58
N LEU A 48 -5.75 3.46 -6.81
CA LEU A 48 -6.28 4.75 -7.22
C LEU A 48 -5.34 5.83 -6.68
N VAL A 49 -5.04 6.81 -7.54
CA VAL A 49 -4.16 7.94 -7.23
C VAL A 49 -4.87 9.20 -7.69
N THR A 50 -4.93 10.23 -6.86
CA THR A 50 -5.52 11.50 -7.34
C THR A 50 -4.55 12.22 -8.27
N ASP A 51 -5.09 13.06 -9.15
CA ASP A 51 -4.30 13.96 -9.98
C ASP A 51 -3.36 14.85 -9.13
N ALA A 52 -3.80 15.33 -7.96
CA ALA A 52 -2.94 16.05 -7.01
C ALA A 52 -1.81 15.16 -6.48
N MET A 53 -2.10 13.93 -6.06
CA MET A 53 -1.09 12.96 -5.59
C MET A 53 -0.03 12.69 -6.66
N LEU A 54 -0.45 12.64 -7.92
CA LEU A 54 0.39 12.35 -9.06
C LEU A 54 1.24 13.55 -9.49
N LEU A 55 0.61 14.71 -9.66
CA LEU A 55 1.24 15.91 -10.23
C LEU A 55 2.08 16.68 -9.22
N ASP A 56 1.78 16.57 -7.92
CA ASP A 56 2.51 17.24 -6.84
C ASP A 56 3.33 16.24 -5.98
N GLY A 57 3.22 14.95 -6.24
CA GLY A 57 3.88 13.92 -5.46
C GLY A 57 5.35 13.77 -5.80
N ALA A 58 6.24 13.97 -4.83
CA ALA A 58 7.69 13.78 -4.99
C ALA A 58 8.08 12.40 -5.57
N TYR A 59 7.37 11.33 -5.18
CA TYR A 59 7.58 9.98 -5.70
C TYR A 59 7.23 9.85 -7.18
N PHE A 60 6.06 10.34 -7.58
CA PHE A 60 5.60 10.24 -8.97
C PHE A 60 6.37 11.19 -9.88
N ILE A 61 6.76 12.36 -9.39
CA ILE A 61 7.63 13.29 -10.11
C ILE A 61 9.01 12.65 -10.33
N ALA A 62 9.61 12.06 -9.29
CA ALA A 62 10.96 11.49 -9.34
C ALA A 62 11.06 10.27 -10.27
N LEU A 63 10.03 9.41 -10.29
CA LEU A 63 10.05 8.19 -11.11
C LEU A 63 9.47 8.38 -12.52
N GLY A 64 8.46 9.24 -12.67
CA GLY A 64 7.63 9.25 -13.87
C GLY A 64 6.83 7.94 -14.03
N PRO A 65 5.98 7.84 -15.07
CA PRO A 65 5.17 6.65 -15.30
C PRO A 65 5.99 5.41 -15.65
N GLU A 66 7.07 5.57 -16.42
CA GLU A 66 7.96 4.46 -16.81
C GLU A 66 8.75 3.93 -15.61
N GLY A 67 9.25 4.82 -14.74
CA GLY A 67 9.94 4.42 -13.52
C GLY A 67 9.01 3.66 -12.57
N VAL A 68 7.76 4.11 -12.42
CA VAL A 68 6.75 3.38 -11.64
C VAL A 68 6.49 1.99 -12.23
N LEU A 69 6.33 1.84 -13.56
CA LEU A 69 6.18 0.52 -14.17
C LEU A 69 7.38 -0.39 -13.93
N SER A 70 8.58 0.15 -14.09
CA SER A 70 9.84 -0.58 -13.85
C SER A 70 9.90 -1.10 -12.42
N GLU A 71 9.52 -0.29 -11.45
CA GLU A 71 9.50 -0.68 -10.04
C GLU A 71 8.40 -1.70 -9.71
N LEU A 72 7.28 -1.71 -10.44
CA LEU A 72 6.19 -2.65 -10.20
C LEU A 72 6.33 -3.96 -10.98
N GLY A 73 7.25 -4.00 -11.95
CA GLY A 73 7.48 -5.17 -12.81
C GLY A 73 6.34 -5.43 -13.78
N THR A 74 5.52 -4.41 -14.03
CA THR A 74 4.37 -4.49 -14.92
C THR A 74 4.69 -3.86 -16.27
N GLY A 75 3.97 -4.30 -17.30
CA GLY A 75 4.04 -3.68 -18.64
C GLY A 75 2.95 -2.62 -18.83
N GLN A 76 3.09 -1.80 -19.88
CA GLN A 76 2.09 -0.79 -20.26
C GLN A 76 0.70 -1.40 -20.53
N ALA A 77 0.63 -2.65 -20.99
CA ALA A 77 -0.63 -3.35 -21.24
C ALA A 77 -1.50 -3.55 -19.98
N ARG A 78 -0.91 -3.43 -18.78
CA ARG A 78 -1.62 -3.60 -17.51
C ARG A 78 -1.06 -2.65 -16.45
N TYR A 79 -1.34 -1.37 -16.64
CA TYR A 79 -0.96 -0.35 -15.67
C TYR A 79 -1.80 -0.51 -14.38
N PRO A 80 -1.19 -0.65 -13.19
CA PRO A 80 -1.92 -0.95 -11.96
C PRO A 80 -2.61 0.27 -11.34
N LEU A 81 -2.29 1.47 -11.83
CA LEU A 81 -2.87 2.73 -11.37
C LEU A 81 -4.09 3.13 -12.19
N THR A 82 -5.06 3.75 -11.52
CA THR A 82 -6.08 4.60 -12.13
C THR A 82 -5.99 5.98 -11.51
N ILE A 83 -5.95 7.00 -12.34
CA ILE A 83 -5.86 8.39 -11.90
C ILE A 83 -7.28 8.93 -11.79
N THR A 84 -7.56 9.71 -10.75
CA THR A 84 -8.83 10.42 -10.62
C THR A 84 -8.64 11.89 -10.28
N GLY A 85 -9.56 12.75 -10.68
CA GLY A 85 -9.52 14.15 -10.33
C GLY A 85 -10.88 14.82 -10.50
N PRO A 86 -11.06 16.04 -9.98
CA PRO A 86 -12.32 16.77 -10.11
C PRO A 86 -12.57 17.28 -11.54
N TYR A 87 -11.51 17.40 -12.35
CA TYR A 87 -11.58 17.92 -13.71
C TYR A 87 -11.84 16.83 -14.76
N PRO A 88 -12.42 17.16 -15.93
CA PRO A 88 -12.65 16.23 -17.04
C PRO A 88 -11.40 15.50 -17.54
N SER A 89 -10.21 16.08 -17.42
CA SER A 89 -8.95 15.47 -17.83
C SER A 89 -7.79 15.80 -16.89
N LEU A 90 -6.74 14.97 -16.92
CA LEU A 90 -5.52 15.24 -16.16
C LEU A 90 -4.84 16.55 -16.61
N ARG A 91 -4.89 16.86 -17.91
CA ARG A 91 -4.34 18.09 -18.49
C ARG A 91 -5.01 19.32 -17.92
N GLU A 92 -6.34 19.37 -17.98
CA GLU A 92 -7.12 20.46 -17.41
C GLU A 92 -6.87 20.59 -15.90
N GLY A 93 -6.74 19.47 -15.18
CA GLY A 93 -6.41 19.48 -13.77
C GLY A 93 -5.00 20.01 -13.46
N LEU A 94 -4.04 19.82 -14.34
CA LEU A 94 -2.72 20.44 -14.22
C LEU A 94 -2.80 21.95 -14.49
N GLU A 95 -3.42 22.34 -15.61
CA GLU A 95 -3.58 23.74 -16.02
C GLU A 95 -4.26 24.56 -14.92
N LYS A 96 -5.38 24.06 -14.38
CA LYS A 96 -6.13 24.73 -13.30
C LYS A 96 -5.33 24.88 -12.00
N ARG A 97 -4.40 23.96 -11.71
CA ARG A 97 -3.53 24.07 -10.53
C ARG A 97 -2.38 25.04 -10.76
N VAL A 98 -1.82 25.07 -11.97
CA VAL A 98 -0.77 26.02 -12.32
C VAL A 98 -1.31 27.45 -12.36
N GLU A 99 -2.54 27.64 -12.85
CA GLU A 99 -3.24 28.93 -12.86
C GLU A 99 -3.68 29.40 -11.46
N ASN A 100 -3.82 28.48 -10.50
CA ASN A 100 -4.30 28.79 -9.18
C ASN A 100 -3.15 29.21 -8.25
N GLU A 101 -3.00 30.52 -8.05
CA GLU A 101 -2.00 31.10 -7.15
C GLU A 101 -2.18 30.68 -5.67
N GLU A 102 -3.38 30.26 -5.27
CA GLU A 102 -3.68 29.74 -3.93
C GLU A 102 -3.33 28.25 -3.77
N PHE A 103 -2.99 27.56 -4.86
CA PHE A 103 -2.58 26.16 -4.80
C PHE A 103 -1.16 26.05 -4.24
N VAL A 104 -1.06 25.52 -3.02
CA VAL A 104 0.22 25.24 -2.35
C VAL A 104 0.72 23.88 -2.81
N TRP A 105 1.78 23.90 -3.60
CA TRP A 105 2.50 22.69 -4.02
C TRP A 105 3.35 22.15 -2.86
N SER A 106 3.29 20.84 -2.68
CA SER A 106 4.09 20.09 -1.70
C SER A 106 5.48 19.80 -2.22
N PHE A 107 5.61 19.59 -3.55
CA PHE A 107 6.91 19.42 -4.17
C PHE A 107 7.65 20.77 -4.26
N PRO A 108 8.86 20.88 -3.69
CA PRO A 108 9.63 22.12 -3.75
C PRO A 108 9.89 22.55 -5.20
N GLY A 109 9.49 23.78 -5.54
CA GLY A 109 9.67 24.36 -6.87
C GLY A 109 8.57 24.05 -7.88
N ALA A 110 7.50 23.33 -7.51
CA ALA A 110 6.36 23.14 -8.40
C ALA A 110 5.38 24.34 -8.47
N GLY A 111 5.61 25.39 -7.65
CA GLY A 111 4.87 26.66 -7.67
C GLY A 111 4.86 27.29 -9.07
N GLY A 112 3.65 27.43 -9.65
CA GLY A 112 3.40 27.75 -11.05
C GLY A 112 4.04 29.05 -11.56
N GLY A 113 4.43 29.03 -12.84
CA GLY A 113 5.06 30.13 -13.56
C GLY A 113 6.07 29.63 -14.61
N ASP A 114 6.90 30.52 -15.15
CA ASP A 114 8.05 30.14 -15.99
C ASP A 114 9.12 29.34 -15.21
N ASP A 115 9.07 29.38 -13.87
CA ASP A 115 10.09 28.82 -12.98
C ASP A 115 9.90 27.34 -12.61
N VAL A 116 8.87 26.64 -13.11
CA VAL A 116 8.72 25.19 -12.86
C VAL A 116 9.96 24.44 -13.39
N PRO A 117 10.69 23.68 -12.54
CA PRO A 117 11.90 22.98 -12.93
C PRO A 117 11.67 22.06 -14.14
N ARG A 118 12.64 22.02 -15.05
CA ARG A 118 12.55 21.20 -16.28
C ARG A 118 12.22 19.73 -16.01
N HIS A 119 12.72 19.16 -14.92
CA HIS A 119 12.45 17.76 -14.58
C HIS A 119 11.00 17.54 -14.12
N VAL A 120 10.37 18.51 -13.45
CA VAL A 120 8.96 18.46 -13.05
C VAL A 120 8.08 18.55 -14.30
N ARG A 121 8.32 19.54 -15.17
CA ARG A 121 7.57 19.68 -16.44
C ARG A 121 7.67 18.42 -17.29
N ARG A 122 8.88 17.87 -17.43
CA ARG A 122 9.09 16.61 -18.14
C ARG A 122 8.26 15.48 -17.53
N SER A 123 8.27 15.32 -16.21
CA SER A 123 7.48 14.29 -15.55
C SER A 123 5.98 14.47 -15.80
N TRP A 124 5.46 15.71 -15.71
CA TRP A 124 4.08 16.02 -16.06
C TRP A 124 3.74 15.64 -17.51
N ASP A 125 4.58 16.02 -18.47
CA ASP A 125 4.39 15.68 -19.89
C ASP A 125 4.36 14.15 -20.10
N GLU A 126 5.21 13.42 -19.38
CA GLU A 126 5.22 11.95 -19.44
C GLU A 126 3.93 11.34 -18.88
N TRP A 127 3.43 11.81 -17.73
CA TRP A 127 2.15 11.36 -17.16
C TRP A 127 0.96 11.70 -18.06
N LEU A 128 0.91 12.91 -18.60
CA LEU A 128 -0.11 13.35 -19.54
C LEU A 128 -0.14 12.45 -20.78
N ARG A 129 1.03 12.21 -21.39
CA ARG A 129 1.16 11.32 -22.55
C ARG A 129 0.62 9.92 -22.27
N PHE A 130 0.91 9.35 -21.10
CA PHE A 130 0.42 8.02 -20.72
C PHE A 130 -1.10 7.97 -20.53
N VAL A 131 -1.70 9.03 -20.01
CA VAL A 131 -3.16 9.14 -19.88
C VAL A 131 -3.81 9.34 -21.25
N GLU A 132 -3.28 10.26 -22.06
CA GLU A 132 -3.81 10.61 -23.38
C GLU A 132 -3.68 9.46 -24.39
N SER A 133 -2.64 8.63 -24.27
CA SER A 133 -2.48 7.42 -25.06
C SER A 133 -3.32 6.24 -24.55
N GLY A 134 -4.10 6.42 -23.47
CA GLY A 134 -4.95 5.40 -22.88
C GLY A 134 -4.21 4.27 -22.16
N ILE A 135 -2.90 4.43 -21.88
CA ILE A 135 -2.13 3.45 -21.09
C ILE A 135 -2.59 3.49 -19.64
N ILE A 136 -2.83 4.69 -19.11
CA ILE A 136 -3.36 4.90 -17.76
C ILE A 136 -4.77 5.46 -17.88
N ARG A 137 -5.69 4.84 -17.16
CA ARG A 137 -7.07 5.33 -17.10
C ARG A 137 -7.14 6.57 -16.22
N TYR A 138 -7.80 7.61 -16.72
CA TYR A 138 -8.24 8.77 -15.95
C TYR A 138 -9.77 8.72 -15.73
N GLU A 139 -10.22 9.05 -14.53
CA GLU A 139 -11.64 9.08 -14.16
C GLU A 139 -11.99 10.38 -13.44
N GLN A 140 -12.96 11.11 -13.96
CA GLN A 140 -13.48 12.29 -13.27
C GLN A 140 -14.27 11.86 -12.02
N GLN A 141 -14.01 12.53 -10.90
CA GLN A 141 -14.80 12.38 -9.68
C GLN A 141 -16.22 12.93 -9.88
N GLY A 142 -17.23 12.30 -9.26
CA GLY A 142 -18.63 12.72 -9.41
C GLY A 142 -18.87 14.18 -9.01
N ALA A 143 -19.84 14.82 -9.67
CA ALA A 143 -20.22 16.23 -9.41
C ALA A 143 -20.75 16.46 -7.99
N GLU A 144 -21.37 15.44 -7.39
CA GLU A 144 -21.73 15.46 -5.97
C GLU A 144 -20.58 14.92 -5.14
N SER A 145 -19.80 15.84 -4.56
CA SER A 145 -18.78 15.47 -3.59
C SER A 145 -19.44 14.98 -2.30
N ALA A 146 -19.09 13.77 -1.88
CA ALA A 146 -19.34 13.24 -0.56
C ALA A 146 -18.97 14.30 0.49
N PRO A 147 -19.76 14.41 1.56
CA PRO A 147 -19.48 15.37 2.62
C PRO A 147 -18.18 15.02 3.33
N LEU A 148 -17.35 16.02 3.61
CA LEU A 148 -16.21 15.85 4.52
C LEU A 148 -16.73 15.62 5.95
N ARG A 149 -16.73 14.36 6.39
CA ARG A 149 -17.20 13.96 7.72
C ARG A 149 -16.05 14.03 8.72
N ILE A 150 -15.81 15.22 9.26
CA ILE A 150 -14.88 15.40 10.37
C ILE A 150 -15.56 15.00 11.69
N GLY A 151 -14.92 14.12 12.47
CA GLY A 151 -15.37 13.73 13.81
C GLY A 151 -15.02 14.79 14.87
N PRO A 152 -15.03 14.47 16.17
CA PRO A 152 -14.45 15.36 17.17
C PRO A 152 -12.93 15.49 16.95
N ALA A 153 -12.37 16.70 17.10
CA ALA A 153 -10.94 16.95 16.95
C ALA A 153 -10.15 16.31 18.12
N PRO A 154 -8.94 15.77 17.87
CA PRO A 154 -8.18 15.00 18.86
C PRO A 154 -7.39 15.86 19.85
N VAL A 155 -7.80 17.09 20.13
CA VAL A 155 -7.10 17.98 21.06
C VAL A 155 -7.72 17.93 22.46
N ARG A 156 -6.88 18.15 23.47
CA ARG A 156 -7.26 18.00 24.89
C ARG A 156 -7.69 19.31 25.55
N SER A 157 -7.19 20.44 25.04
CA SER A 157 -7.49 21.77 25.56
C SER A 157 -8.83 22.24 25.03
N VAL A 158 -9.69 22.76 25.92
CA VAL A 158 -10.97 23.37 25.54
C VAL A 158 -10.74 24.56 24.59
N GLN A 159 -9.71 25.36 24.86
CA GLN A 159 -9.35 26.51 24.02
C GLN A 159 -8.89 26.08 22.61
N ASP A 160 -8.16 24.97 22.51
CA ASP A 160 -7.73 24.43 21.21
C ASP A 160 -8.92 23.88 20.42
N LEU A 161 -9.89 23.23 21.11
CA LEU A 161 -11.13 22.76 20.49
C LEU A 161 -11.96 23.92 19.92
N GLU A 162 -12.09 25.02 20.66
CA GLU A 162 -12.78 26.23 20.20
C GLU A 162 -12.07 26.82 18.98
N THR A 163 -10.73 26.97 19.05
CA THR A 163 -9.91 27.47 17.93
C THR A 163 -10.10 26.63 16.66
N ILE A 164 -10.11 25.30 16.77
CA ILE A 164 -10.31 24.39 15.64
C ILE A 164 -11.75 24.46 15.10
N LYS A 165 -12.74 24.61 15.99
CA LYS A 165 -14.14 24.76 15.57
C LYS A 165 -14.36 26.04 14.79
N ASP A 166 -13.77 27.14 15.26
CA ASP A 166 -13.96 28.48 14.68
C ASP A 166 -13.28 28.63 13.31
N CYS A 167 -12.21 27.88 13.04
CA CYS A 167 -11.53 27.92 11.74
C CYS A 167 -12.26 27.17 10.61
N GLY A 168 -13.37 26.50 10.88
CA GLY A 168 -14.28 26.01 9.84
C GLY A 168 -13.75 24.89 8.94
N LEU A 169 -12.79 24.08 9.41
CA LEU A 169 -12.12 23.04 8.63
C LEU A 169 -13.04 22.02 7.93
N GLY A 170 -14.27 21.83 8.41
CA GLY A 170 -15.25 20.93 7.78
C GLY A 170 -15.76 21.42 6.41
N GLY A 171 -15.67 22.73 6.16
CA GLY A 171 -16.00 23.35 4.87
C GLY A 171 -14.87 23.30 3.85
N VAL A 172 -13.63 23.07 4.31
CA VAL A 172 -12.45 23.12 3.45
C VAL A 172 -12.38 21.87 2.58
N ARG A 173 -12.28 22.06 1.27
CA ARG A 173 -12.22 20.96 0.28
C ARG A 173 -10.83 20.81 -0.35
N HIS A 174 -10.02 21.86 -0.27
CA HIS A 174 -8.67 21.85 -0.80
C HIS A 174 -7.66 21.62 0.31
N ARG A 175 -6.73 20.71 0.03
CA ARG A 175 -5.73 20.32 1.00
C ARG A 175 -4.77 21.45 1.32
N SER A 176 -4.24 22.11 0.30
CA SER A 176 -3.40 23.32 0.45
C SER A 176 -4.01 24.36 1.38
N GLU A 177 -5.31 24.61 1.24
CA GLU A 177 -6.07 25.55 2.07
C GLU A 177 -6.14 25.11 3.53
N ALA A 178 -6.44 23.83 3.79
CA ALA A 178 -6.48 23.30 5.16
C ALA A 178 -5.10 23.41 5.84
N TRP A 179 -4.01 23.18 5.12
CA TRP A 179 -2.65 23.28 5.69
C TRP A 179 -2.31 24.71 6.06
N ARG A 180 -2.64 25.66 5.17
CA ARG A 180 -2.44 27.09 5.42
C ARG A 180 -3.22 27.58 6.64
N ILE A 181 -4.48 27.16 6.77
CA ILE A 181 -5.31 27.46 7.95
C ILE A 181 -4.62 26.90 9.20
N LEU A 182 -4.26 25.61 9.19
CA LEU A 182 -3.66 24.92 10.34
C LEU A 182 -2.31 25.53 10.77
N ASP A 183 -1.45 25.93 9.82
CA ASP A 183 -0.17 26.59 10.12
C ASP A 183 -0.34 28.00 10.71
N SER A 184 -1.49 28.63 10.48
CA SER A 184 -1.79 29.96 11.03
C SER A 184 -2.39 29.93 12.44
N LEU A 185 -2.80 28.75 12.92
CA LEU A 185 -3.44 28.63 14.23
C LEU A 185 -2.42 28.78 15.36
N PRO A 186 -2.80 29.41 16.49
CA PRO A 186 -1.94 29.56 17.67
C PRO A 186 -1.87 28.25 18.49
N LEU A 187 -1.65 27.13 17.82
CA LEU A 187 -1.55 25.80 18.42
C LEU A 187 -0.08 25.39 18.55
N SER A 188 0.22 24.49 19.50
CA SER A 188 1.54 23.86 19.55
C SER A 188 1.79 23.01 18.31
N THR A 189 3.05 22.85 17.89
CA THR A 189 3.43 22.02 16.72
C THR A 189 2.84 20.61 16.80
N SER A 190 2.91 19.99 17.99
CA SER A 190 2.33 18.64 18.21
C SER A 190 0.81 18.64 18.03
N ALA A 191 0.09 19.67 18.48
CA ALA A 191 -1.35 19.78 18.31
C ALA A 191 -1.71 20.01 16.83
N VAL A 192 -0.96 20.86 16.12
CA VAL A 192 -1.13 21.06 14.66
C VAL A 192 -0.95 19.74 13.92
N GLU A 193 0.06 18.94 14.24
CA GLU A 193 0.29 17.63 13.62
C GLU A 193 -0.82 16.61 13.92
N GLU A 194 -1.36 16.59 15.14
CA GLU A 194 -2.52 15.76 15.49
C GLU A 194 -3.77 16.16 14.71
N VAL A 195 -4.05 17.45 14.60
CA VAL A 195 -5.19 17.97 13.85
C VAL A 195 -5.02 17.74 12.35
N ARG A 196 -3.80 17.91 11.81
CA ARG A 196 -3.47 17.60 10.42
C ARG A 196 -3.79 16.15 10.08
N ARG A 197 -3.37 15.20 10.91
CA ARG A 197 -3.65 13.78 10.71
C ARG A 197 -5.15 13.51 10.75
N TRP A 198 -5.84 14.02 11.78
CA TRP A 198 -7.29 13.89 11.93
C TRP A 198 -8.08 14.42 10.72
N TRP A 199 -7.74 15.62 10.23
CA TRP A 199 -8.38 16.19 9.05
C TRP A 199 -8.04 15.40 7.78
N ASN A 200 -6.77 15.00 7.64
CA ASN A 200 -6.30 14.25 6.48
C ASN A 200 -7.02 12.91 6.32
N ASP A 201 -7.32 12.22 7.41
CA ASP A 201 -8.03 10.94 7.36
C ASP A 201 -9.49 11.13 6.94
N ALA A 202 -10.14 12.19 7.42
CA ALA A 202 -11.47 12.58 6.95
C ALA A 202 -11.45 12.94 5.44
N TYR A 203 -10.42 13.64 5.01
CA TYR A 203 -10.21 14.03 3.61
C TYR A 203 -9.97 12.82 2.70
N LEU A 204 -9.11 11.89 3.09
CA LEU A 204 -8.88 10.66 2.35
C LEU A 204 -10.13 9.79 2.28
N ARG A 205 -10.92 9.73 3.36
CA ARG A 205 -12.24 9.06 3.36
C ARG A 205 -13.18 9.70 2.35
N MET A 206 -13.28 11.02 2.32
CA MET A 206 -14.11 11.74 1.36
C MET A 206 -13.68 11.44 -0.09
N ILE A 207 -12.38 11.45 -0.40
CA ILE A 207 -11.87 11.09 -1.73
C ILE A 207 -12.22 9.63 -2.07
N ALA A 208 -12.02 8.72 -1.13
CA ALA A 208 -12.31 7.30 -1.32
C ALA A 208 -13.79 7.06 -1.62
N GLU A 209 -14.68 7.69 -0.84
CA GLU A 209 -16.13 7.70 -1.08
C GLU A 209 -16.47 8.22 -2.48
N ASN A 210 -15.92 9.39 -2.88
CA ASN A 210 -16.14 9.98 -4.20
C ASN A 210 -15.66 9.10 -5.36
N ALA A 211 -14.60 8.33 -5.14
CA ALA A 211 -13.99 7.49 -6.15
C ALA A 211 -14.52 6.04 -6.15
N GLY A 212 -15.48 5.71 -5.27
CA GLY A 212 -15.95 4.35 -5.06
C GLY A 212 -14.81 3.40 -4.70
N ALA A 213 -13.86 3.88 -3.89
CA ALA A 213 -12.68 3.18 -3.46
C ALA A 213 -12.69 2.99 -1.94
N ASP A 214 -11.93 1.99 -1.49
CA ASP A 214 -11.48 1.97 -0.10
C ASP A 214 -10.17 2.78 0.00
N TRP A 215 -9.73 3.16 1.19
CA TRP A 215 -8.36 3.65 1.38
C TRP A 215 -7.64 2.83 2.43
N ILE A 216 -6.31 2.79 2.35
CA ILE A 216 -5.41 2.08 3.24
C ILE A 216 -4.29 3.01 3.71
N GLY A 217 -3.90 2.87 4.98
CA GLY A 217 -2.67 3.43 5.53
C GLY A 217 -1.70 2.30 5.91
N PHE A 218 -0.45 2.66 6.17
CA PHE A 218 0.61 1.79 6.65
C PHE A 218 1.22 2.33 7.96
N GLU A 219 1.10 3.63 8.23
CA GLU A 219 1.53 4.25 9.47
C GLU A 219 0.43 4.18 10.53
N ALA A 220 0.54 3.25 11.49
CA ALA A 220 -0.39 3.20 12.61
C ALA A 220 0.15 4.02 13.78
N ASP A 221 -0.37 5.24 13.97
CA ASP A 221 -0.33 5.84 15.30
C ASP A 221 -1.63 5.49 16.04
N SER A 222 -1.52 4.55 16.98
CA SER A 222 -2.61 3.93 17.74
C SER A 222 -3.37 4.88 18.67
N ARG A 223 -3.15 6.19 18.54
CA ARG A 223 -3.65 7.22 19.47
C ARG A 223 -4.79 8.05 18.91
N VAL A 224 -4.96 8.09 17.60
CA VAL A 224 -6.09 8.81 17.01
C VAL A 224 -7.24 7.82 16.88
N ASN A 225 -8.04 7.71 17.94
CA ASN A 225 -9.40 7.17 17.85
C ASN A 225 -10.23 8.15 17.00
N LEU A 226 -9.96 8.18 15.70
CA LEU A 226 -10.96 8.65 14.75
C LEU A 226 -12.18 7.77 14.92
N ALA A 227 -13.35 8.33 14.68
CA ALA A 227 -14.59 7.56 14.60
C ALA A 227 -14.40 6.50 13.50
N ILE A 228 -13.89 5.33 13.90
CA ILE A 228 -13.97 4.06 13.20
C ILE A 228 -15.47 3.95 12.96
N GLY A 229 -15.87 4.19 11.72
CA GLY A 229 -17.25 3.96 11.33
C GLY A 229 -17.55 2.50 11.65
N SER A 230 -18.79 2.16 11.97
CA SER A 230 -19.18 0.76 12.23
C SER A 230 -18.85 -0.21 11.08
N GLU A 231 -18.42 0.31 9.93
CA GLU A 231 -18.06 -0.42 8.72
C GLU A 231 -16.56 -0.45 8.38
N ASP A 232 -15.72 0.29 9.12
CA ASP A 232 -14.27 0.31 8.93
C ASP A 232 -13.69 -1.04 9.38
N VAL A 233 -12.85 -1.65 8.53
CA VAL A 233 -12.21 -2.93 8.83
C VAL A 233 -10.71 -2.73 8.96
N GLU A 234 -10.21 -2.70 10.19
CA GLU A 234 -8.78 -2.81 10.44
C GLU A 234 -8.30 -4.23 10.05
N LEU A 235 -7.49 -4.30 8.99
CA LEU A 235 -6.75 -5.49 8.63
C LEU A 235 -5.32 -5.34 9.17
N PRO A 236 -4.86 -6.24 10.05
CA PRO A 236 -3.46 -6.25 10.42
C PRO A 236 -2.64 -6.47 9.15
N LEU A 237 -1.55 -5.72 8.95
CA LEU A 237 -0.56 -6.03 7.92
C LEU A 237 0.65 -6.64 8.62
N SER A 238 1.10 -7.81 8.17
CA SER A 238 2.37 -8.35 8.67
C SER A 238 3.51 -7.48 8.19
N SER A 239 4.38 -7.01 9.09
CA SER A 239 5.62 -6.31 8.76
C SER A 239 6.46 -7.06 7.73
N GLY A 240 6.48 -8.39 7.80
CA GLY A 240 7.16 -9.25 6.81
C GLY A 240 6.61 -9.13 5.37
N LEU A 241 5.32 -8.83 5.17
CA LEU A 241 4.77 -8.60 3.83
C LEU A 241 5.25 -7.26 3.27
N LEU A 242 5.29 -6.21 4.10
CA LEU A 242 5.78 -4.91 3.69
C LEU A 242 7.29 -4.95 3.41
N GLU A 243 8.06 -5.61 4.26
CA GLU A 243 9.49 -5.83 4.07
C GLU A 243 9.76 -6.64 2.79
N TRP A 244 9.04 -7.74 2.59
CA TRP A 244 9.10 -8.52 1.36
C TRP A 244 8.77 -7.65 0.14
N ALA A 245 7.71 -6.83 0.21
CA ALA A 245 7.31 -5.98 -0.91
C ALA A 245 8.37 -4.93 -1.25
N ARG A 246 9.06 -4.38 -0.25
CA ARG A 246 10.18 -3.43 -0.42
C ARG A 246 11.40 -4.09 -1.06
N ASN A 247 11.73 -5.30 -0.61
CA ASN A 247 12.98 -5.98 -0.99
C ASN A 247 12.83 -6.90 -2.22
N SER A 248 11.61 -7.17 -2.67
CA SER A 248 11.36 -8.04 -3.83
C SER A 248 11.77 -7.39 -5.14
N THR A 249 12.19 -8.24 -6.08
CA THR A 249 12.40 -7.80 -7.46
C THR A 249 11.07 -7.48 -8.14
N PRO A 250 11.05 -6.58 -9.14
CA PRO A 250 9.85 -6.29 -9.93
C PRO A 250 9.21 -7.56 -10.52
N ALA A 251 10.01 -8.49 -11.04
CA ALA A 251 9.51 -9.75 -11.59
C ALA A 251 8.81 -10.62 -10.54
N THR A 252 9.35 -10.68 -9.32
CA THR A 252 8.72 -11.41 -8.20
C THR A 252 7.35 -10.81 -7.84
N ILE A 253 7.24 -9.48 -7.84
CA ILE A 253 5.97 -8.79 -7.59
C ILE A 253 4.94 -9.09 -8.68
N ALA A 254 5.34 -9.04 -9.95
CA ALA A 254 4.45 -9.33 -11.07
C ALA A 254 3.85 -10.74 -10.96
N VAL A 255 4.69 -11.76 -10.71
CA VAL A 255 4.21 -13.14 -10.53
C VAL A 255 3.32 -13.26 -9.29
N ALA A 256 3.68 -12.61 -8.18
CA ALA A 256 2.88 -12.62 -6.96
C ALA A 256 1.51 -11.95 -7.17
N TRP A 257 1.45 -10.89 -7.96
CA TRP A 257 0.22 -10.17 -8.28
C TRP A 257 -0.74 -11.03 -9.12
N ASP A 258 -0.21 -11.78 -10.08
CA ASP A 258 -0.99 -12.72 -10.88
C ASP A 258 -1.47 -13.91 -10.04
N ALA A 259 -0.58 -14.50 -9.25
CA ALA A 259 -0.89 -15.65 -8.42
C ALA A 259 -1.89 -15.34 -7.29
N SER A 260 -1.95 -14.10 -6.82
CA SER A 260 -2.82 -13.68 -5.71
C SER A 260 -4.26 -13.34 -6.12
N HIS A 261 -4.64 -13.51 -7.39
CA HIS A 261 -5.95 -13.07 -7.89
C HIS A 261 -7.14 -13.70 -7.11
N ALA A 262 -7.10 -15.01 -6.85
CA ALA A 262 -8.15 -15.69 -6.10
C ALA A 262 -8.22 -15.26 -4.62
N GLN A 263 -7.07 -15.04 -3.98
CA GLN A 263 -6.94 -14.61 -2.59
C GLN A 263 -7.41 -13.19 -2.41
N ARG A 264 -7.09 -12.31 -3.37
CA ARG A 264 -7.59 -10.95 -3.45
C ARG A 264 -9.11 -10.93 -3.58
N ASP A 265 -9.68 -11.72 -4.48
CA ASP A 265 -11.14 -11.82 -4.63
C ASP A 265 -11.82 -12.36 -3.38
N ALA A 266 -11.19 -13.31 -2.68
CA ALA A 266 -11.67 -13.78 -1.40
C ALA A 266 -11.62 -12.67 -0.33
N LEU A 267 -10.52 -11.92 -0.25
CA LEU A 267 -10.35 -10.80 0.68
C LEU A 267 -11.42 -9.73 0.45
N ARG A 268 -11.74 -9.44 -0.82
CA ARG A 268 -12.84 -8.55 -1.18
C ARG A 268 -14.19 -9.05 -0.67
N ARG A 269 -14.53 -10.32 -0.87
CA ARG A 269 -15.85 -10.80 -0.44
C ARG A 269 -16.06 -10.64 1.07
N ARG A 270 -14.98 -10.80 1.84
CA ARG A 270 -15.00 -10.71 3.29
C ARG A 270 -13.61 -10.29 3.79
N PRO A 271 -13.40 -9.01 4.13
CA PRO A 271 -12.13 -8.55 4.64
C PRO A 271 -11.96 -9.09 6.06
N ASP A 272 -11.05 -10.04 6.23
CA ASP A 272 -10.64 -10.54 7.53
C ASP A 272 -9.15 -10.86 7.56
N TRP A 273 -8.62 -10.94 8.77
CA TRP A 273 -7.21 -11.24 9.00
C TRP A 273 -6.77 -12.57 8.40
N ARG A 274 -7.63 -13.60 8.41
CA ARG A 274 -7.28 -14.93 7.88
C ARG A 274 -7.02 -14.86 6.38
N ARG A 275 -7.82 -14.11 5.63
CA ARG A 275 -7.65 -13.92 4.19
C ARG A 275 -6.44 -13.05 3.86
N MET A 276 -6.21 -11.98 4.63
CA MET A 276 -4.99 -11.18 4.50
C MET A 276 -3.74 -12.04 4.68
N ARG A 277 -3.74 -12.92 5.69
CA ARG A 277 -2.64 -13.87 5.91
C ARG A 277 -2.46 -14.86 4.77
N ASN A 278 -3.55 -15.39 4.20
CA ASN A 278 -3.48 -16.30 3.06
C ASN A 278 -2.90 -15.59 1.81
N LEU A 279 -3.24 -14.31 1.61
CA LEU A 279 -2.69 -13.48 0.55
C LEU A 279 -1.19 -13.25 0.77
N ALA A 280 -0.78 -12.84 1.97
CA ALA A 280 0.63 -12.66 2.34
C ALA A 280 1.44 -13.95 2.16
N PHE A 281 0.87 -15.09 2.56
CA PHE A 281 1.47 -16.41 2.35
C PHE A 281 1.61 -16.73 0.87
N THR A 282 0.58 -16.50 0.05
CA THR A 282 0.64 -16.76 -1.40
C THR A 282 1.71 -15.90 -2.06
N ALA A 283 1.75 -14.60 -1.75
CA ALA A 283 2.76 -13.69 -2.29
C ALA A 283 4.19 -14.09 -1.90
N SER A 284 4.41 -14.46 -0.63
CA SER A 284 5.74 -14.89 -0.15
C SER A 284 6.18 -16.25 -0.69
N GLN A 285 5.26 -17.20 -0.91
CA GLN A 285 5.59 -18.52 -1.49
C GLN A 285 6.00 -18.43 -2.96
N VAL A 286 5.41 -17.49 -3.72
CA VAL A 286 5.84 -17.21 -5.09
C VAL A 286 7.30 -16.74 -5.12
N ALA A 287 7.75 -16.02 -4.09
CA ALA A 287 9.13 -15.58 -3.98
C ALA A 287 10.10 -16.72 -3.65
N THR A 288 9.73 -17.64 -2.74
CA THR A 288 10.58 -18.80 -2.38
C THR A 288 10.69 -19.81 -3.51
N GLY A 289 9.68 -19.94 -4.37
CA GLY A 289 9.71 -20.80 -5.57
C GLY A 289 10.65 -20.34 -6.69
N SER A 290 11.22 -19.13 -6.60
CA SER A 290 11.95 -18.50 -7.71
C SER A 290 13.48 -18.69 -7.69
N THR A 291 14.08 -19.25 -6.64
CA THR A 291 15.52 -19.55 -6.65
C THR A 291 15.77 -21.00 -7.09
N ARG A 292 16.26 -21.19 -8.33
CA ARG A 292 16.73 -22.49 -8.86
C ARG A 292 17.47 -23.36 -7.85
N PRO A 293 18.42 -22.87 -7.03
CA PRO A 293 19.12 -23.71 -6.05
C PRO A 293 18.20 -24.23 -4.93
N ALA A 294 17.23 -23.46 -4.42
CA ALA A 294 16.35 -23.92 -3.35
C ALA A 294 15.38 -25.02 -3.82
N VAL A 295 14.87 -24.90 -5.05
CA VAL A 295 14.02 -25.93 -5.68
C VAL A 295 14.81 -27.22 -5.90
N LEU A 296 16.05 -27.11 -6.38
CA LEU A 296 16.95 -28.25 -6.54
C LEU A 296 17.23 -28.91 -5.18
N TRP A 297 17.64 -28.15 -4.16
CA TRP A 297 17.92 -28.69 -2.83
C TRP A 297 16.72 -29.35 -2.17
N SER A 298 15.52 -28.75 -2.23
CA SER A 298 14.32 -29.39 -1.68
C SER A 298 13.91 -30.65 -2.46
N SER A 299 14.15 -30.68 -3.78
CA SER A 299 13.85 -31.85 -4.61
C SER A 299 14.87 -32.97 -4.40
N TYR A 300 16.16 -32.64 -4.26
CA TYR A 300 17.21 -33.58 -3.88
C TYR A 300 16.97 -34.15 -2.49
N GLY A 301 16.53 -33.33 -1.52
CA GLY A 301 16.15 -33.79 -0.19
C GLY A 301 14.98 -34.79 -0.25
N LYS A 302 13.90 -34.46 -0.97
CA LYS A 302 12.77 -35.37 -1.18
C LYS A 302 13.17 -36.67 -1.89
N LEU A 303 14.05 -36.59 -2.89
CA LEU A 303 14.56 -37.76 -3.62
C LEU A 303 15.43 -38.65 -2.71
N ALA A 304 16.34 -38.07 -1.93
CA ALA A 304 17.19 -38.80 -0.99
C ALA A 304 16.35 -39.52 0.07
N ILE A 305 15.27 -38.88 0.56
CA ILE A 305 14.34 -39.48 1.53
C ILE A 305 13.52 -40.60 0.89
N ALA A 306 13.05 -40.42 -0.35
CA ALA A 306 12.38 -41.49 -1.09
C ALA A 306 13.30 -42.71 -1.30
N VAL A 307 14.59 -42.48 -1.57
CA VAL A 307 15.60 -43.53 -1.70
C VAL A 307 15.88 -44.21 -0.36
N VAL A 308 15.99 -43.46 0.74
CA VAL A 308 16.16 -44.02 2.09
C VAL A 308 14.93 -44.84 2.50
N ALA A 309 13.71 -44.34 2.25
CA ALA A 309 12.49 -45.07 2.52
C ALA A 309 12.38 -46.37 1.68
N LEU A 310 12.79 -46.32 0.40
CA LEU A 310 12.86 -47.52 -0.44
C LEU A 310 13.90 -48.53 0.07
N ALA A 311 15.06 -48.05 0.52
CA ALA A 311 16.10 -48.90 1.07
C ALA A 311 15.66 -49.56 2.40
N LEU A 312 14.96 -48.81 3.26
CA LEU A 312 14.39 -49.34 4.51
C LEU A 312 13.23 -50.32 4.27
N ALA A 313 12.51 -50.18 3.16
CA ALA A 313 11.41 -51.07 2.77
C ALA A 313 11.86 -52.28 1.93
N ALA A 314 13.14 -52.34 1.52
CA ALA A 314 13.66 -53.42 0.69
C ALA A 314 13.77 -54.73 1.51
N PRO A 315 13.05 -55.81 1.14
CA PRO A 315 13.08 -57.08 1.86
C PRO A 315 14.44 -57.75 1.65
N GLY A 316 15.36 -57.50 2.57
CA GLY A 316 16.75 -57.99 2.51
C GLY A 316 17.69 -57.22 3.43
N LEU A 317 17.37 -55.97 3.77
CA LEU A 317 18.02 -55.20 4.83
C LEU A 317 17.31 -55.51 6.15
N ARG A 318 17.85 -56.44 6.94
CA ARG A 318 17.31 -56.91 8.23
C ARG A 318 17.32 -55.81 9.31
N ILE A 319 16.50 -54.78 9.15
CA ILE A 319 16.24 -53.77 10.17
C ILE A 319 15.04 -54.26 10.98
N ASP A 320 15.28 -55.29 11.78
CA ASP A 320 14.26 -56.11 12.44
C ASP A 320 13.62 -55.44 13.67
N SER A 321 13.57 -54.10 13.77
CA SER A 321 12.83 -53.46 14.85
C SER A 321 12.50 -51.99 14.58
N ILE A 322 11.22 -51.65 14.68
CA ILE A 322 10.68 -50.28 14.79
C ILE A 322 11.21 -49.58 16.05
N ASP A 323 11.77 -50.32 17.01
CA ASP A 323 12.40 -49.79 18.24
C ASP A 323 13.88 -49.44 18.05
N SER A 324 14.45 -49.65 16.85
CA SER A 324 15.84 -49.26 16.59
C SER A 324 15.99 -47.73 16.66
N PRO A 325 16.90 -47.21 17.50
CA PRO A 325 17.16 -45.77 17.60
C PRO A 325 17.58 -45.15 16.26
N LEU A 326 18.20 -45.95 15.39
CA LEU A 326 18.63 -45.51 14.05
C LEU A 326 17.45 -45.30 13.10
N THR A 327 16.41 -46.13 13.19
CA THR A 327 15.17 -45.95 12.42
C THR A 327 14.46 -44.67 12.85
N TRP A 328 14.41 -44.39 14.15
CA TRP A 328 13.86 -43.14 14.67
C TRP A 328 14.71 -41.92 14.32
N LEU A 329 16.04 -42.01 14.35
CA LEU A 329 16.94 -40.94 13.90
C LEU A 329 16.77 -40.65 12.41
N ALA A 330 16.66 -41.69 11.57
CA ALA A 330 16.39 -41.53 10.14
C ALA A 330 15.01 -40.92 9.88
N PHE A 331 13.99 -41.33 10.64
CA PHE A 331 12.64 -40.80 10.54
C PHE A 331 12.55 -39.33 11.01
N VAL A 332 13.18 -38.99 12.14
CA VAL A 332 13.27 -37.60 12.63
C VAL A 332 14.10 -36.76 11.66
N GLY A 333 15.18 -37.28 11.10
CA GLY A 333 15.97 -36.61 10.06
C GLY A 333 15.17 -36.38 8.78
N ALA A 334 14.33 -37.34 8.37
CA ALA A 334 13.42 -37.21 7.24
C ALA A 334 12.32 -36.18 7.52
N ILE A 335 11.71 -36.18 8.70
CA ILE A 335 10.73 -35.15 9.09
C ILE A 335 11.42 -33.78 9.11
N ALA A 336 12.61 -33.67 9.70
CA ALA A 336 13.32 -32.40 9.75
C ALA A 336 13.64 -31.88 8.35
N THR A 337 14.06 -32.73 7.43
CA THR A 337 14.42 -32.30 6.07
C THR A 337 13.23 -32.14 5.11
N THR A 338 12.08 -32.77 5.38
CA THR A 338 10.85 -32.60 4.59
C THR A 338 9.99 -31.44 5.03
N VAL A 339 10.09 -31.04 6.30
CA VAL A 339 9.36 -29.89 6.81
C VAL A 339 9.95 -28.63 6.16
N PRO A 340 9.15 -27.86 5.39
CA PRO A 340 9.61 -26.60 4.82
C PRO A 340 9.71 -25.58 5.95
N TYR A 341 10.82 -25.60 6.68
CA TYR A 341 11.05 -24.73 7.84
C TYR A 341 10.92 -23.26 7.50
N ASP A 342 11.27 -22.86 6.27
CA ASP A 342 11.05 -21.50 5.77
C ASP A 342 9.56 -21.16 5.70
N SER A 343 8.71 -22.09 5.25
CA SER A 343 7.26 -21.93 5.24
C SER A 343 6.66 -21.95 6.64
N LEU A 344 7.21 -22.74 7.56
CA LEU A 344 6.81 -22.72 8.98
C LEU A 344 7.25 -21.43 9.68
N ALA A 345 8.46 -20.95 9.43
CA ALA A 345 8.97 -19.69 9.95
C ALA A 345 8.18 -18.50 9.38
N ALA A 346 7.84 -18.53 8.09
CA ALA A 346 6.93 -17.56 7.47
C ALA A 346 5.55 -17.61 8.12
N LEU A 347 4.96 -18.80 8.32
CA LEU A 347 3.69 -18.96 9.04
C LEU A 347 3.76 -18.47 10.49
N TRP A 348 4.91 -18.63 11.15
CA TRP A 348 5.12 -18.21 12.53
C TRP A 348 5.27 -16.70 12.64
N ARG A 349 6.05 -16.05 11.77
CA ARG A 349 6.11 -14.58 11.66
C ARG A 349 4.76 -13.98 11.26
N LEU A 350 3.99 -14.68 10.42
CA LEU A 350 2.61 -14.30 10.07
C LEU A 350 1.60 -14.53 11.21
N LYS A 351 1.97 -15.23 12.27
CA LYS A 351 1.13 -15.45 13.47
C LYS A 351 1.24 -14.27 14.43
N GLU A 352 2.37 -13.57 14.44
CA GLU A 352 2.55 -12.36 15.24
C GLU A 352 1.66 -11.24 14.66
N ARG A 353 0.68 -10.79 15.46
CA ARG A 353 -0.01 -9.54 15.17
C ARG A 353 0.96 -8.42 15.48
N ASP A 354 1.37 -7.68 14.46
CA ASP A 354 2.14 -6.46 14.66
C ASP A 354 1.16 -5.31 14.99
N PRO A 355 1.19 -4.74 16.21
CA PRO A 355 0.29 -3.64 16.56
C PRO A 355 0.61 -2.33 15.82
N ARG A 356 1.74 -2.24 15.09
CA ARG A 356 2.26 -1.00 14.49
C ARG A 356 2.02 -0.83 12.98
N THR A 357 1.60 -1.87 12.27
CA THR A 357 1.31 -1.78 10.82
C THR A 357 -0.16 -2.13 10.57
N ARG A 358 -1.01 -1.12 10.47
CA ARG A 358 -2.46 -1.28 10.29
C ARG A 358 -2.84 -0.91 8.87
N LEU A 359 -3.42 -1.86 8.14
CA LEU A 359 -4.15 -1.56 6.92
C LEU A 359 -5.59 -1.31 7.32
N VAL A 360 -5.96 -0.06 7.53
CA VAL A 360 -7.36 0.26 7.81
C VAL A 360 -8.10 0.32 6.48
N LEU A 361 -9.01 -0.61 6.23
CA LEU A 361 -9.88 -0.60 5.06
C LEU A 361 -11.12 0.23 5.42
N HIS A 362 -11.12 1.49 5.01
CA HIS A 362 -12.29 2.35 5.15
C HIS A 362 -13.24 2.15 3.99
N ARG A 363 -14.49 1.77 4.28
CA ARG A 363 -15.48 1.52 3.23
C ARG A 363 -16.08 2.83 2.74
N GLY A 364 -15.97 3.09 1.45
CA GLY A 364 -16.80 4.10 0.82
C GLY A 364 -18.26 3.66 0.86
N ILE A 365 -19.15 4.46 1.44
CA ILE A 365 -20.60 4.18 1.38
C ILE A 365 -21.02 4.38 -0.07
N GLY A 366 -21.00 3.30 -0.86
CA GLY A 366 -21.69 3.26 -2.14
C GLY A 366 -23.18 3.29 -1.85
N THR A 367 -23.82 4.41 -2.19
CA THR A 367 -25.28 4.52 -2.24
C THR A 367 -25.88 3.57 -3.26
#